data_AF-A0A1L7CHH2-F1
#
_entry.id   AF-A0A1L7CHH2-F1
#
_cell.length_a   1.000
_cell.length_b   1.000
_cell.length_c   1.000
_cell.angle_alpha   90.00
_cell.angle_beta   90.00
_cell.angle_gamma   90.00
#
_symmetry.space_group_name_H-M   'P 1'
#
loop_
_entity.id
_entity.type
_entity.pdbx_description
1 polymer ?
#
loop_
_entity_poly.entity_id
_entity_poly.type
_entity_poly.pdbx_seq_one_letter_code
_entity_poly.pdbx_strand_id
1 'polypeptide(L)' 'MDPKITDRITGRELWTAQQCADHCNITRPGWASGSARGSYPAPAGDFHVGKVWWADEVIAWRKEHPGRK' A
#
# COMPACT_ATOMS: atom_id res chain seq x y z
N MET A 1 2.70 20.59 -2.72
CA MET A 1 3.49 19.73 -3.63
C MET A 1 3.16 18.29 -3.25
N ASP A 2 2.75 17.44 -4.19
CA ASP A 2 2.31 16.06 -3.93
C ASP A 2 3.20 15.07 -4.72
N PRO A 3 4.37 14.69 -4.19
CA PRO A 3 5.29 13.79 -4.87
C PRO A 3 4.74 12.36 -4.92
N LYS A 4 4.82 11.73 -6.10
CA LYS A 4 4.36 10.36 -6.32
C LYS A 4 5.50 9.45 -6.71
N ILE A 5 5.47 8.21 -6.24
CA ILE A 5 6.41 7.16 -6.63
C ILE A 5 5.78 6.41 -7.78
N THR A 6 6.49 6.30 -8.90
CA THR A 6 6.04 5.54 -10.08
C THR A 6 7.14 4.56 -10.44
N ASP A 7 6.77 3.32 -10.69
CA ASP A 7 7.69 2.34 -11.26
C ASP A 7 8.09 2.74 -12.69
N ARG A 8 9.38 2.66 -12.98
CA ARG A 8 9.93 3.11 -14.26
C ARG A 8 9.56 2.21 -15.43
N ILE A 9 9.38 0.91 -15.19
CA ILE A 9 9.18 -0.09 -16.24
C ILE A 9 7.70 -0.17 -16.63
N THR A 10 6.83 -0.25 -15.63
CA THR A 10 5.39 -0.43 -15.80
C THR A 10 4.62 0.89 -15.83
N GLY A 11 5.21 1.98 -15.32
CA GLY A 11 4.51 3.26 -15.15
C GLY A 11 3.44 3.22 -14.06
N ARG A 12 3.38 2.16 -13.25
CA ARG A 12 2.37 1.99 -12.19
C ARG A 12 2.77 2.77 -10.95
N GLU A 13 1.75 3.33 -10.29
CA GLU A 13 1.93 4.10 -9.07
C GLU A 13 2.20 3.17 -7.88
N LEU A 14 3.21 3.52 -7.09
CA LEU A 14 3.61 2.83 -5.88
C LEU A 14 3.28 3.70 -4.67
N TRP A 15 2.73 3.06 -3.65
CA TRP A 15 2.39 3.68 -2.38
C TRP A 15 3.30 3.19 -1.27
N THR A 16 3.67 4.13 -0.41
CA THR A 16 4.29 3.82 0.88
C THR A 16 3.27 3.21 1.84
N ALA A 17 3.76 2.58 2.91
CA ALA A 17 2.90 2.07 3.98
C ALA A 17 1.95 3.14 4.56
N GLN A 18 2.40 4.41 4.61
CA GLN A 18 1.60 5.53 5.10
C GLN A 18 0.43 5.82 4.16
N GLN A 19 0.70 5.95 2.86
CA GLN A 19 -0.34 6.20 1.85
C GLN A 19 -1.39 5.08 1.80
N CYS A 20 -0.95 3.82 1.93
CA CYS A 20 -1.88 2.68 2.00
C CYS A 20 -2.76 2.76 3.25
N ALA A 21 -2.15 3.07 4.39
CA ALA A 21 -2.87 3.20 5.66
C ALA A 21 -3.88 4.35 5.62
N ASP A 22 -3.51 5.51 5.07
CA ASP A 22 -4.39 6.66 4.90
C ASP A 22 -5.57 6.33 3.97
N HIS A 23 -5.31 5.63 2.85
CA HIS A 23 -6.37 5.19 1.93
C HIS A 23 -7.34 4.20 2.58
N CYS A 24 -6.83 3.27 3.39
CA CYS A 24 -7.65 2.29 4.09
C CYS A 24 -8.26 2.83 5.40
N ASN A 25 -7.91 4.06 5.80
CA ASN A 25 -8.29 4.69 7.06
C ASN A 25 -7.88 3.86 8.30
N ILE A 26 -6.64 3.38 8.29
CA ILE A 26 -6.02 2.62 9.38
C ILE A 26 -4.68 3.22 9.78
N THR A 27 -4.04 2.72 10.82
CA THR A 27 -2.71 3.21 11.24
C THR A 27 -1.60 2.55 10.40
N ARG A 28 -0.52 3.28 10.13
CA ARG A 28 0.67 2.74 9.43
C ARG A 28 1.24 1.46 10.08
N PRO A 29 1.38 1.35 11.43
CA PRO A 29 1.79 0.10 12.06
C PRO A 29 0.77 -1.03 11.87
N GLY A 30 -0.52 -0.70 11.85
CA GLY A 30 -1.62 -1.63 11.54
C GLY A 30 -1.47 -2.20 10.13
N TRP A 31 -1.28 -1.33 9.13
CA TRP A 31 -1.00 -1.73 7.75
C TRP A 31 0.23 -2.63 7.64
N ALA A 32 1.37 -2.20 8.19
CA ALA A 32 2.62 -2.96 8.12
C ALA A 32 2.46 -4.35 8.77
N SER A 33 1.83 -4.42 9.95
CA SER A 33 1.60 -5.67 10.67
C SER A 33 0.61 -6.58 9.92
N GLY A 34 -0.47 -6.01 9.38
CA GLY A 34 -1.48 -6.78 8.65
C GLY A 34 -0.98 -7.29 7.31
N SER A 35 -0.15 -6.53 6.60
CA SER A 35 0.51 -6.98 5.37
C SER A 35 1.50 -8.11 5.67
N ALA A 36 2.29 -7.99 6.74
CA ALA A 36 3.17 -9.07 7.19
C ALA A 36 2.42 -10.36 7.59
N ARG A 37 1.17 -10.24 8.07
CA ARG A 37 0.29 -11.37 8.41
C ARG A 37 -0.52 -11.91 7.23
N GLY A 38 -0.38 -11.35 6.03
CA GLY A 38 -1.15 -11.74 4.85
C GLY A 38 -2.62 -11.31 4.87
N SER A 39 -2.99 -10.33 5.71
CA SER A 39 -4.34 -9.75 5.74
C SER A 39 -4.55 -8.63 4.72
N TYR A 40 -3.46 -8.03 4.23
CA TYR A 40 -3.43 -6.98 3.22
C TYR A 40 -2.53 -7.42 2.05
N PRO A 41 -2.55 -6.72 0.91
CA PRO A 41 -1.68 -7.02 -0.22
C PRO A 41 -0.22 -7.13 0.20
N ALA A 42 0.50 -8.02 -0.48
CA ALA A 42 1.93 -8.20 -0.28
C ALA A 42 2.68 -6.94 -0.75
N PRO A 43 3.79 -6.58 -0.10
CA PRO A 43 4.63 -5.50 -0.57
C PRO A 43 5.16 -5.81 -1.97
N ALA A 44 5.04 -4.85 -2.88
CA ALA A 44 5.59 -4.91 -4.24
C ALA A 44 7.13 -5.01 -4.21
N GLY A 45 7.76 -4.43 -3.19
CA GLY A 45 9.20 -4.51 -2.98
C GLY A 45 9.68 -3.60 -1.85
N ASP A 46 10.99 -3.58 -1.66
CA ASP A 46 11.69 -2.67 -0.76
C ASP A 46 12.18 -1.45 -1.55
N PHE A 47 11.88 -0.25 -1.05
CA PHE A 47 12.27 1.03 -1.65
C PHE A 47 12.86 1.96 -0.58
N HIS A 48 14.17 2.21 -0.68
CA HIS A 48 14.97 2.97 0.28
C HIS A 48 14.80 2.51 1.74
N VAL A 49 13.97 3.22 2.51
CA VAL A 49 13.81 3.05 3.96
C VAL A 49 12.59 2.23 4.34
N GLY A 50 11.85 1.68 3.37
CA GLY A 50 10.66 0.90 3.67
C GLY A 50 10.11 0.12 2.49
N LYS A 51 9.01 -0.59 2.75
CA LYS A 51 8.29 -1.34 1.73
C LYS A 51 7.32 -0.45 0.97
N VAL A 52 7.05 -0.81 -0.27
CA VAL A 52 6.07 -0.16 -1.15
C VAL A 52 5.07 -1.17 -1.68
N TRP A 53 3.87 -0.70 -2.02
CA TRP A 53 2.76 -1.49 -2.55
C TRP A 53 2.26 -0.89 -3.85
N TRP A 54 1.70 -1.71 -4.73
CA TRP A 54 1.03 -1.22 -5.91
C TRP A 54 -0.27 -0.52 -5.51
N ALA A 55 -0.41 0.74 -5.91
CA ALA A 55 -1.59 1.55 -5.57
C ALA A 55 -2.89 0.89 -6.07
N ASP A 56 -2.86 0.33 -7.27
CA ASP A 56 -4.02 -0.32 -7.88
C ASP A 56 -4.44 -1.59 -7.13
N GLU A 57 -3.48 -2.39 -6.62
CA GLU A 57 -3.80 -3.56 -5.80
C GLU A 57 -4.43 -3.17 -4.47
N VAL A 58 -3.94 -2.11 -3.83
CA VAL A 58 -4.50 -1.60 -2.57
C VAL A 58 -5.93 -1.10 -2.76
N ILE A 59 -6.18 -0.36 -3.86
CA ILE A 59 -7.51 0.12 -4.22
C ILE A 59 -8.45 -1.04 -4.52
N ALA A 60 -8.00 -2.04 -5.30
CA ALA A 60 -8.80 -3.22 -5.62
C ALA A 60 -9.15 -4.00 -4.35
N TRP A 61 -8.15 -4.28 -3.51
CA TRP A 61 -8.34 -4.98 -2.24
C TRP A 61 -9.33 -4.24 -1.34
N ARG A 62 -9.24 -2.92 -1.25
CA ARG A 62 -10.16 -2.11 -0.43
C ARG A 62 -11.59 -2.13 -0.94
N LYS A 63 -11.79 -2.17 -2.27
CA LYS A 63 -13.10 -2.34 -2.89
C LYS A 63 -13.71 -3.70 -2.58
N GLU A 64 -12.90 -4.76 -2.56
CA GLU A 64 -13.34 -6.11 -2.22
C GLU A 64 -13.59 -6.29 -0.71
N HIS A 65 -12.94 -5.48 0.14
CA HIS A 65 -13.01 -5.55 1.60
C HIS A 65 -13.46 -4.23 2.25
N PRO A 66 -14.68 -3.72 1.96
CA PRO A 66 -15.14 -2.43 2.49
C PRO A 66 -15.35 -2.42 4.02
N GLY A 67 -15.58 -3.61 4.62
CA GLY A 67 -15.83 -3.75 6.06
C GLY A 67 -14.60 -4.00 6.93
N ARG A 68 -13.42 -4.21 6.34
CA ARG A 68 -12.19 -4.54 7.10
C ARG A 68 -11.50 -3.23 7.50
N LYS A 69 -11.47 -2.95 8.81
CA LYS A 69 -10.68 -1.88 9.45
C LYS A 69 -9.44 -2.48 10.09
#